data_AF-A0A9P1ATY2-F1
#
_entry.id   AF-A0A9P1ATY2-F1
#
_cell.length_a   1.000
_cell.length_b   1.000
_cell.length_c   1.000
_cell.angle_alpha   90.00
_cell.angle_beta   90.00
_cell.angle_gamma   90.00
#
_symmetry.space_group_name_H-M   'P 1'
#
loop_
_entity.id
_entity.type
_entity.pdbx_description
1 polymer ?
#
loop_
_entity_poly.entity_id
_entity_poly.type
_entity_poly.pdbx_seq_one_letter_code
_entity_poly.pdbx_strand_id
1 'polypeptide(L)'
;MSRERANERERNRQKSIGKAFNALRSHLPKQLRDRKPSKAETLKSAVQYISHMLRVLEAETQKNFSPVIKKEIDFAYATNVWMPPEQNNGS
;
A
#
# COMPACT_ATOMS: atom_id res chain seq x y z
N MET A 1 29.47 26.11 4.73
CA MET A 1 28.42 25.79 3.73
C MET A 1 27.28 26.79 3.90
N SER A 2 26.88 27.51 2.83
CA SER A 2 25.76 28.48 2.90
C SER A 2 24.43 27.78 3.21
N ARG A 3 23.56 28.45 3.97
CA ARG A 3 22.18 28.01 4.27
C ARG A 3 21.40 27.67 2.99
N GLU A 4 21.64 28.38 1.90
CA GLU A 4 21.00 28.13 0.60
C GLU A 4 21.31 26.75 0.04
N ARG A 5 22.58 26.31 0.12
CA ARG A 5 23.01 24.98 -0.34
C ARG A 5 22.38 23.87 0.50
N ALA A 6 22.18 24.10 1.80
CA ALA A 6 21.48 23.15 2.67
C ALA A 6 19.99 23.04 2.31
N ASN A 7 19.33 24.17 2.09
CA ASN A 7 17.92 24.22 1.69
C ASN A 7 17.68 23.54 0.34
N GLU A 8 18.58 23.74 -0.62
CA GLU A 8 18.50 23.09 -1.93
C GLU A 8 18.62 21.57 -1.83
N ARG A 9 19.54 21.04 -1.01
CA ARG A 9 19.65 19.61 -0.76
C ARG A 9 18.37 19.03 -0.17
N GLU A 10 17.78 19.70 0.82
CA GLU A 10 16.52 19.21 1.42
C GLU A 10 15.36 19.25 0.41
N ARG A 11 15.26 20.31 -0.40
CA ARG A 11 14.28 20.35 -1.51
C ARG A 11 14.46 19.17 -2.47
N ASN A 12 15.69 18.84 -2.85
CA ASN A 12 15.96 17.72 -3.75
C ASN A 12 15.62 16.37 -3.10
N ARG A 13 15.91 16.21 -1.82
CA ARG A 13 15.51 15.02 -1.04
C ARG A 13 13.99 14.87 -1.00
N GLN A 14 13.26 15.95 -0.73
CA GLN A 14 11.79 15.96 -0.72
C GLN A 14 11.20 15.67 -2.11
N LYS A 15 11.80 16.19 -3.18
CA LYS A 15 11.42 15.85 -4.56
C LYS A 15 11.59 14.36 -4.84
N SER A 16 12.69 13.75 -4.41
CA SER A 16 12.94 12.31 -4.54
C SER A 16 11.85 11.48 -3.83
N ILE A 17 11.52 11.85 -2.58
CA ILE A 17 10.44 11.21 -1.82
C ILE A 17 9.09 11.38 -2.51
N GLY A 18 8.79 12.57 -3.04
CA GLY A 18 7.58 12.83 -3.80
C GLY A 18 7.43 11.91 -5.01
N LYS A 19 8.52 11.69 -5.76
CA LYS A 19 8.55 10.74 -6.89
C LYS A 19 8.26 9.30 -6.44
N ALA A 20 8.88 8.86 -5.34
CA ALA A 20 8.65 7.52 -4.79
C ALA A 20 7.19 7.31 -4.36
N PHE A 21 6.58 8.30 -3.70
CA PHE A 21 5.16 8.25 -3.35
C PHE A 21 4.25 8.20 -4.57
N ASN A 22 4.59 8.91 -5.65
CA ASN A 22 3.81 8.85 -6.89
C ASN A 22 3.91 7.48 -7.58
N ALA A 23 5.11 6.89 -7.60
CA ALA A 23 5.30 5.52 -8.06
C ALA A 23 4.48 4.54 -7.23
N LEU A 24 4.56 4.62 -5.89
CA LEU A 24 3.77 3.78 -5.00
C LEU A 24 2.26 3.92 -5.25
N ARG A 25 1.78 5.17 -5.40
CA ARG A 25 0.38 5.40 -5.76
C ARG A 25 0.04 4.64 -7.02
N SER A 26 0.84 4.72 -8.09
CA SER A 26 0.59 4.09 -9.40
C SER A 26 0.42 2.57 -9.38
N HIS A 27 0.89 1.90 -8.33
CA HIS A 27 0.71 0.46 -8.12
C HIS A 27 -0.59 0.09 -7.40
N LEU A 28 -1.28 1.04 -6.77
CA LEU A 28 -2.54 0.77 -6.08
C LEU A 28 -3.68 0.47 -7.08
N PRO A 29 -4.76 -0.19 -6.65
CA PRO A 29 -6.02 -0.25 -7.40
C PRO A 29 -6.58 1.16 -7.70
N LYS A 30 -7.35 1.31 -8.79
CA LYS A 30 -7.93 2.60 -9.20
C LYS A 30 -8.77 3.23 -8.09
N GLN A 31 -9.61 2.42 -7.44
CA GLN A 31 -10.48 2.80 -6.33
C GLN A 31 -9.72 3.42 -5.15
N LEU A 32 -8.46 3.01 -4.94
CA LEU A 32 -7.58 3.54 -3.90
C LEU A 32 -6.83 4.82 -4.32
N ARG A 33 -6.86 5.17 -5.61
CA ARG A 33 -6.20 6.35 -6.18
C ARG A 33 -7.12 7.48 -6.60
N ASP A 34 -8.42 7.23 -6.79
CA ASP A 34 -9.36 8.19 -7.41
C ASP A 34 -9.36 9.56 -6.72
N ARG A 35 -9.18 9.61 -5.39
CA ARG A 35 -9.13 10.85 -4.61
C ARG A 35 -7.73 11.43 -4.33
N LYS A 36 -6.67 10.96 -5.02
CA LYS A 36 -5.25 11.27 -4.70
C LYS A 36 -4.94 11.12 -3.21
N PRO A 37 -4.69 9.89 -2.71
CA PRO A 37 -4.49 9.65 -1.28
C PRO A 37 -3.31 10.46 -0.71
N SER A 38 -3.46 10.96 0.52
CA SER A 38 -2.38 11.56 1.30
C SER A 38 -1.20 10.59 1.47
N LYS A 39 -0.04 11.07 1.95
CA LYS A 39 1.12 10.18 2.19
C LYS A 39 0.75 9.04 3.16
N ALA A 40 0.07 9.36 4.25
CA ALA A 40 -0.36 8.37 5.24
C ALA A 40 -1.37 7.37 4.66
N GLU A 41 -2.38 7.86 3.91
CA GLU A 41 -3.33 6.98 3.23
C GLU A 41 -2.64 6.10 2.18
N THR A 42 -1.67 6.64 1.43
CA THR A 42 -0.92 5.86 0.43
C THR A 42 -0.21 4.68 1.08
N LEU A 43 0.43 4.89 2.24
CA LEU A 43 1.09 3.81 2.97
C LEU A 43 0.09 2.78 3.49
N LYS A 44 -1.03 3.22 4.07
CA LYS A 44 -2.10 2.33 4.55
C LYS A 44 -2.67 1.49 3.41
N SER A 45 -3.01 2.11 2.29
CA SER A 45 -3.54 1.43 1.10
C SER A 45 -2.54 0.47 0.48
N ALA A 46 -1.23 0.77 0.51
CA ALA A 46 -0.20 -0.14 0.03
C ALA A 46 -0.10 -1.41 0.88
N VAL A 47 -0.09 -1.26 2.21
CA VAL A 47 -0.09 -2.41 3.15
C VAL A 47 -1.33 -3.26 2.92
N GLN A 48 -2.51 -2.65 2.86
CA GLN A 48 -3.78 -3.35 2.59
C GLN A 48 -3.75 -4.11 1.27
N TYR A 49 -3.22 -3.49 0.20
CA TYR A 49 -3.17 -4.12 -1.11
C TYR A 49 -2.21 -5.32 -1.14
N ILE A 50 -1.05 -5.22 -0.48
CA ILE A 50 -0.13 -6.36 -0.32
C ILE A 50 -0.82 -7.50 0.43
N SER A 51 -1.46 -7.21 1.56
CA SER A 51 -2.23 -8.21 2.31
C SER A 51 -3.30 -8.88 1.44
N HIS A 52 -3.98 -8.11 0.59
CA HIS A 52 -4.97 -8.63 -0.33
C HIS A 52 -4.38 -9.57 -1.38
N MET A 53 -3.29 -9.16 -2.04
CA MET A 53 -2.63 -10.02 -3.01
C MET A 53 -2.13 -11.31 -2.37
N LEU A 54 -1.64 -11.27 -1.13
CA LEU A 54 -1.27 -12.48 -0.40
C LEU A 54 -2.48 -13.42 -0.23
N ARG A 55 -3.63 -12.95 0.26
CA ARG A 55 -4.82 -13.82 0.39
C ARG A 55 -5.27 -14.42 -0.94
N VAL A 56 -5.24 -13.63 -2.02
CA VAL A 56 -5.55 -14.14 -3.37
C VAL A 56 -4.61 -15.28 -3.75
N LEU A 57 -3.31 -15.13 -3.49
CA LEU A 57 -2.32 -16.18 -3.77
C LEU A 57 -2.50 -17.42 -2.87
N GLU A 58 -2.86 -17.28 -1.59
CA GLU A 58 -3.18 -18.42 -0.72
C GLU A 58 -4.38 -19.21 -1.27
N ALA A 59 -5.42 -18.50 -1.71
CA ALA A 59 -6.61 -19.12 -2.30
C ALA A 59 -6.31 -19.81 -3.64
N GLU A 60 -5.55 -19.16 -4.53
CA GLU A 60 -5.23 -19.70 -5.86
C GLU A 60 -4.23 -20.86 -5.80
N THR A 61 -3.22 -20.78 -4.94
CA THR A 61 -2.13 -21.78 -4.90
C THR A 61 -2.36 -22.91 -3.91
N GLN A 62 -3.44 -22.86 -3.11
CA GLN A 62 -3.72 -23.77 -1.99
C GLN A 62 -2.55 -23.88 -0.99
N LYS A 63 -1.63 -22.92 -0.99
CA LYS A 63 -0.50 -22.86 -0.06
C LYS A 63 -0.94 -22.11 1.19
N ASN A 64 -0.99 -22.82 2.31
CA ASN A 64 -1.21 -22.18 3.60
C ASN A 64 0.02 -21.37 3.98
N PHE A 65 -0.13 -20.05 4.13
CA PHE A 65 0.91 -19.24 4.76
C PHE A 65 1.09 -19.66 6.22
N SER A 66 2.29 -19.41 6.76
CA SER A 66 2.56 -19.60 8.19
C SER A 66 1.51 -18.86 9.04
N PRO A 67 1.05 -19.44 10.17
CA PRO A 67 0.06 -18.82 11.06
C PRO A 67 0.42 -17.40 11.50
N VAL A 68 1.72 -17.10 11.62
CA VAL A 68 2.20 -15.75 11.96
C VAL A 68 1.88 -14.75 10.85
N ILE A 69 2.18 -15.11 9.60
CA ILE A 69 1.90 -14.27 8.42
C ILE A 69 0.40 -14.12 8.22
N LYS A 70 -0.36 -15.19 8.42
CA LYS A 70 -1.83 -15.16 8.33
C LYS A 70 -2.44 -14.19 9.33
N LYS A 71 -1.98 -14.22 10.58
CA LYS A 71 -2.43 -13.27 11.62
C LYS A 71 -2.13 -11.82 11.25
N GLU A 72 -0.96 -11.54 10.68
CA GLU A 72 -0.57 -10.20 10.24
C GLU A 72 -1.43 -9.71 9.06
N ILE A 73 -1.68 -10.59 8.08
CA ILE A 73 -2.59 -10.33 6.96
C ILE A 73 -4.00 -10.03 7.49
N ASP A 74 -4.53 -10.87 8.38
CA ASP A 74 -5.88 -10.73 8.92
C ASP A 74 -6.04 -9.44 9.72
N PHE A 75 -5.05 -9.08 10.53
CA PHE A 75 -5.02 -7.82 11.27
C PHE A 75 -4.99 -6.61 10.33
N ALA A 76 -4.11 -6.64 9.32
CA ALA A 76 -4.02 -5.59 8.32
C ALA A 76 -5.32 -5.45 7.50
N TYR A 77 -6.11 -6.50 7.36
CA TYR A 77 -7.41 -6.45 6.74
C TYR A 77 -8.51 -5.87 7.63
N ALA A 78 -8.55 -6.28 8.91
CA ALA A 78 -9.63 -5.91 9.82
C ALA A 78 -9.60 -4.43 10.27
N THR A 79 -8.42 -3.82 10.30
CA THR A 79 -8.20 -2.52 10.94
C THR A 79 -8.28 -1.31 9.99
N ASN A 80 -8.74 -1.52 8.75
CA ASN A 80 -8.29 -0.71 7.64
C ASN A 80 -9.40 -0.26 6.67
N VAL A 81 -9.22 0.95 6.10
CA VAL A 81 -10.27 1.81 5.49
C VAL A 81 -10.84 1.29 4.16
N TRP A 82 -10.14 0.39 3.48
CA TRP A 82 -10.57 -0.16 2.21
C TRP A 82 -10.73 -1.68 2.32
N MET A 83 -11.97 -2.14 2.21
CA MET A 83 -12.27 -3.54 1.95
C MET A 83 -12.29 -3.76 0.43
N PRO A 84 -11.49 -4.69 -0.11
CA PRO A 84 -11.67 -5.11 -1.48
C PRO A 84 -13.10 -5.65 -1.64
N PRO A 85 -13.76 -5.41 -2.80
CA PRO A 85 -15.04 -6.04 -3.06
C PRO A 85 -14.87 -7.56 -2.93
N GLU A 86 -15.73 -8.20 -2.16
CA GLU A 86 -15.78 -9.66 -2.13
C GLU A 86 -15.95 -10.11 -3.59
N GLN A 87 -14.94 -10.82 -4.10
CA GLN A 87 -15.11 -11.57 -5.32
C GLN A 87 -16.21 -12.56 -4.98
N ASN A 88 -17.39 -12.33 -5.52
CA ASN A 88 -18.53 -13.22 -5.42
C ASN A 88 -18.06 -14.59 -5.91
N ASN A 89 -17.67 -15.47 -4.99
CA ASN A 89 -17.56 -16.90 -5.24
C ASN A 89 -18.99 -17.42 -5.39
N GLY A 90 -19.61 -16.99 -6.47
CA GLY A 90 -20.96 -17.39 -6.85
C GLY A 90 -20.90 -18.75 -7.49
N SER A 91 -21.72 -19.64 -6.93
CA SER A 91 -22.14 -20.97 -7.40
C SER A 91 -21.20 -22.13 -7.10
#